data_AF-A0A7X2ZVU0-F1
#
_entry.id   AF-A0A7X2ZVU0-F1
#
_cell.length_a   1.000
_cell.length_b   1.000
_cell.length_c   1.000
_cell.angle_alpha   90.00
_cell.angle_beta   90.00
_cell.angle_gamma   90.00
#
_symmetry.space_group_name_H-M   'P 1'
#
loop_
_entity.id
_entity.type
_entity.pdbx_description
1 polymer ?
#
loop_
_entity_poly.entity_id
_entity_poly.type
_entity_poly.pdbx_seq_one_letter_code
_entity_poly.pdbx_strand_id
1 'polypeptide(L)'
;MRNFFNFLKSKVFFIQIGLAILVLILFVFFMLRWLSSTTNHGEFVEVPDFAKMSVPEMRKSVEEAKLRYEVLDSANFNPDYPRFSIIEQNPPAGNKVKENRKIYFTVNPSGYKKVSVPNIIQVTQRNAESMLRAVGLDVQRVTYIDQLGKDMVYYIKYKGKQIKPGDKLPKTSKIELVCGNGSITEQAKVQADSE
;
A
#
# COMPACT_ATOMS: atom_id res chain seq x y z
N MET A 1 55.87 -39.78 27.58
CA MET A 1 54.54 -39.64 28.22
C MET A 1 54.60 -39.32 29.73
N ARG A 2 55.44 -39.99 30.54
CA ARG A 2 55.49 -39.80 32.02
C ARG A 2 55.81 -38.36 32.49
N ASN A 3 56.62 -37.61 31.73
CA ASN A 3 56.96 -36.20 32.03
C ASN A 3 55.79 -35.22 31.79
N PHE A 4 54.89 -35.53 30.85
CA PHE A 4 53.72 -34.70 30.55
C PHE A 4 52.68 -34.73 31.68
N PHE A 5 52.40 -35.92 32.22
CA PHE A 5 51.50 -36.07 33.36
C PHE A 5 52.03 -35.44 34.65
N ASN A 6 53.36 -35.42 34.84
CA ASN A 6 53.98 -34.72 35.97
C ASN A 6 53.90 -33.19 35.82
N PHE A 7 53.96 -32.66 34.59
CA PHE A 7 53.75 -31.24 34.31
C PHE A 7 52.32 -30.79 34.59
N LEU A 8 51.31 -31.58 34.18
CA LEU A 8 49.89 -31.30 34.44
C LEU A 8 49.53 -31.27 35.94
N LYS A 9 50.33 -31.92 36.81
CA LYS A 9 50.16 -31.88 38.28
C LYS A 9 51.05 -30.83 38.96
N SER A 10 51.86 -30.11 38.21
CA SER A 10 52.78 -29.11 38.76
C SER A 10 52.06 -27.84 39.19
N LYS A 11 52.59 -27.15 40.21
CA LYS A 11 52.06 -25.84 40.65
C LYS A 11 52.09 -24.81 39.51
N VAL A 12 53.08 -24.88 38.62
CA VAL A 12 53.24 -23.97 37.48
C VAL A 12 52.09 -24.11 36.49
N PHE A 13 51.63 -25.34 36.21
CA PHE A 13 50.50 -25.57 35.32
C PHE A 13 49.21 -24.93 35.84
N PHE A 14 48.90 -25.09 37.13
CA PHE A 14 47.73 -24.44 37.74
C PHE A 14 47.83 -22.91 37.77
N ILE A 15 49.04 -22.35 37.96
CA ILE A 15 49.27 -20.91 37.86
C ILE A 15 48.96 -20.40 36.44
N GLN A 16 49.44 -21.09 35.40
CA GLN A 16 49.17 -20.72 34.00
C GLN A 16 47.68 -20.84 33.65
N ILE A 17 46.98 -21.87 34.16
CA ILE A 17 45.51 -21.96 34.02
C ILE A 17 44.82 -20.78 34.70
N GLY A 18 45.20 -20.44 35.94
CA GLY A 18 44.62 -19.31 36.65
C GLY A 18 44.86 -17.99 35.90
N LEU A 19 46.06 -17.81 35.36
CA LEU A 19 46.45 -16.62 34.58
C LEU A 19 45.69 -16.58 33.24
N ALA A 20 45.53 -17.71 32.55
CA ALA A 20 44.74 -17.82 31.33
C ALA A 20 43.26 -17.52 31.57
N ILE A 21 42.68 -18.02 32.67
CA ILE A 21 41.30 -17.73 33.08
C ILE A 21 41.14 -16.24 33.38
N LEU A 22 42.10 -15.64 34.12
CA LEU A 22 42.05 -14.22 34.44
C LEU A 22 42.14 -13.35 33.17
N VAL A 23 43.04 -13.68 32.24
CA VAL A 23 43.13 -13.01 30.94
C VAL A 23 41.84 -13.17 30.14
N LEU A 24 41.25 -14.37 30.12
CA LEU A 24 39.97 -14.62 29.44
C LEU A 24 38.83 -13.79 30.02
N ILE A 25 38.73 -13.71 31.36
CA ILE A 25 37.70 -12.91 32.04
C ILE A 25 37.87 -11.43 31.70
N LEU A 26 39.10 -10.91 31.76
CA LEU A 26 39.38 -9.51 31.40
C LEU A 26 39.06 -9.26 29.92
N PHE A 27 39.47 -10.16 29.03
CA PHE A 27 39.18 -10.06 27.60
C PHE A 27 37.67 -10.01 27.33
N VAL A 28 36.89 -10.93 27.92
CA VAL A 28 35.43 -10.92 27.79
C VAL A 28 34.83 -9.65 28.37
N PHE A 29 35.30 -9.18 29.53
CA PHE A 29 34.83 -7.94 30.14
C PHE A 29 35.06 -6.72 29.24
N PHE A 30 36.28 -6.53 28.72
CA PHE A 30 36.60 -5.43 27.81
C PHE A 30 35.86 -5.54 26.48
N MET A 31 35.73 -6.76 25.94
CA MET A 31 34.96 -7.02 24.72
C MET A 31 33.48 -6.63 24.91
N LEU A 32 32.84 -7.06 26.00
CA LEU A 32 31.44 -6.72 26.28
C LEU A 32 31.25 -5.22 26.50
N ARG A 33 32.19 -4.56 27.20
CA ARG A 33 32.18 -3.10 27.38
C ARG A 33 32.27 -2.37 26.04
N TRP A 34 33.15 -2.82 25.15
CA TRP A 34 33.32 -2.25 23.82
C TRP A 34 32.11 -2.49 22.91
N LEU A 35 31.54 -3.71 22.91
CA LEU A 35 30.32 -4.03 22.18
C LEU A 35 29.14 -3.16 22.66
N SER A 36 28.96 -3.04 23.98
CA SER A 36 27.88 -2.24 24.56
C SER A 36 27.96 -0.78 24.11
N SER A 37 29.17 -0.22 24.04
CA SER A 37 29.40 1.16 23.61
C SER A 37 29.22 1.35 22.10
N THR A 38 29.63 0.39 21.27
CA THR A 38 29.58 0.53 19.80
C THR A 38 28.18 0.27 19.25
N THR A 39 27.37 -0.53 19.96
CA THR A 39 26.03 -0.93 19.52
C THR A 39 24.90 -0.07 20.11
N ASN A 40 25.23 0.96 20.88
CA ASN A 40 24.28 1.76 21.66
C ASN A 40 23.26 0.86 22.38
N HIS A 41 23.78 -0.14 23.09
CA HIS A 41 22.96 -1.20 23.67
C HIS A 41 22.00 -0.61 24.71
N GLY A 42 20.70 -0.94 24.61
CA GLY A 42 19.68 -0.38 25.51
C GLY A 42 19.11 0.99 25.12
N GLU A 43 19.71 1.71 24.15
CA GLU A 43 19.17 2.99 23.68
C GLU A 43 18.14 2.78 22.56
N PHE A 44 17.00 3.44 22.68
CA PHE A 44 15.91 3.37 21.70
C PHE A 44 15.19 4.71 21.58
N VAL A 45 14.66 4.96 20.40
CA VAL A 45 13.71 6.02 20.09
C VAL A 45 12.34 5.39 19.95
N GLU A 46 11.33 6.00 20.57
CA GLU A 46 9.94 5.61 20.39
C GLU A 46 9.41 6.20 19.08
N VAL A 47 8.78 5.37 18.25
CA VAL A 47 8.24 5.79 16.96
C VAL A 47 6.99 6.65 17.20
N PRO A 48 6.97 7.93 16.73
CA PRO A 48 5.79 8.77 16.82
C PRO A 48 4.61 8.23 16.01
N ASP A 49 3.41 8.70 16.35
CA ASP A 49 2.23 8.50 15.49
C ASP A 49 2.20 9.57 14.40
N PHE A 50 2.31 9.14 13.15
CA PHE A 50 2.29 9.99 11.97
C PHE A 50 0.94 9.96 11.25
N ALA A 51 -0.05 9.19 11.74
CA ALA A 51 -1.33 9.04 11.07
C ALA A 51 -2.00 10.40 10.81
N LYS A 52 -2.55 10.58 9.61
CA LYS A 52 -3.23 11.80 9.14
C LYS A 52 -2.36 13.06 9.02
N MET A 53 -1.08 13.02 9.40
CA MET A 53 -0.16 14.15 9.15
C MET A 53 0.05 14.34 7.66
N SER A 54 0.27 15.59 7.24
CA SER A 54 0.71 15.89 5.88
C SER A 54 2.16 15.43 5.67
N VAL A 55 2.54 15.15 4.42
CA VAL A 55 3.94 14.78 4.10
C VAL A 55 4.97 15.80 4.63
N PRO A 56 4.78 17.13 4.52
CA PRO A 56 5.72 18.10 5.10
C PRO A 56 5.82 18.03 6.63
N GLU A 57 4.70 17.88 7.33
CA GLU A 57 4.67 17.75 8.80
C GLU A 57 5.35 16.45 9.24
N MET A 58 5.06 15.35 8.56
CA MET A 58 5.70 14.06 8.82
C MET A 58 7.22 14.17 8.67
N ARG A 59 7.74 14.81 7.61
CA ARG A 59 9.19 14.98 7.40
C ARG A 59 9.85 15.67 8.59
N LYS A 60 9.24 16.77 9.05
CA LYS A 60 9.72 17.51 10.22
C LYS A 60 9.72 16.64 11.47
N SER A 61 8.62 15.94 11.73
CA SER A 61 8.47 15.10 12.92
C SER A 61 9.42 13.88 12.92
N VAL A 62 9.69 13.29 11.75
CA VAL A 62 10.68 12.21 11.60
C VAL A 62 12.09 12.70 11.91
N GLU A 63 12.46 13.88 11.40
CA GLU A 63 13.77 14.50 11.64
C GLU A 63 13.95 14.87 13.11
N GLU A 64 12.94 15.47 13.75
CA GLU A 64 12.91 15.77 15.18
C GLU A 64 13.09 14.50 16.05
N ALA A 65 12.53 13.37 15.61
CA ALA A 65 12.69 12.07 16.26
C ALA A 65 14.04 11.39 15.95
N LYS A 66 14.94 12.01 15.16
CA LYS A 66 16.20 11.40 14.69
C LYS A 66 15.99 10.06 13.95
N LEU A 67 14.89 9.96 13.23
CA LEU A 67 14.55 8.81 12.38
C LEU A 67 14.79 9.16 10.91
N ARG A 68 14.75 8.16 10.05
CA ARG A 68 14.77 8.33 8.59
C ARG A 68 13.44 7.89 8.01
N TYR A 69 13.11 8.33 6.81
CA TYR A 69 11.87 7.92 6.14
C TYR A 69 12.10 7.41 4.73
N GLU A 70 11.15 6.60 4.26
CA GLU A 70 10.97 6.24 2.87
C GLU A 70 9.46 6.18 2.56
N VAL A 71 9.05 6.85 1.48
CA VAL A 71 7.66 6.85 1.05
C VAL A 71 7.46 5.75 0.03
N LEU A 72 6.45 4.91 0.24
CA LEU A 72 6.07 3.84 -0.66
C LEU A 72 5.11 4.37 -1.74
N ASP A 73 5.34 3.97 -2.99
CA ASP A 73 4.54 4.40 -4.15
C ASP A 73 3.20 3.64 -4.32
N SER A 74 2.89 2.75 -3.38
CA SER A 74 1.74 1.83 -3.47
C SER A 74 0.70 2.14 -2.41
N ALA A 75 -0.23 3.05 -2.73
CA ALA A 75 -1.32 3.40 -1.83
C ALA A 75 -2.67 3.36 -2.55
N ASN A 76 -3.66 2.74 -1.91
CA ASN A 76 -5.05 2.91 -2.29
C ASN A 76 -5.60 4.17 -1.62
N PHE A 77 -6.41 4.93 -2.35
CA PHE A 77 -7.08 6.09 -1.79
C PHE A 77 -8.00 5.68 -0.65
N ASN A 78 -7.87 6.37 0.49
CA ASN A 78 -8.76 6.23 1.63
C ASN A 78 -9.50 7.56 1.85
N PRO A 79 -10.85 7.59 1.75
CA PRO A 79 -11.64 8.81 1.95
C PRO A 79 -11.65 9.32 3.41
N ASP A 80 -11.31 8.48 4.39
CA ASP A 80 -11.28 8.86 5.81
C ASP A 80 -10.03 9.66 6.19
N TYR A 81 -9.09 9.80 5.24
CA TYR A 81 -7.82 10.47 5.41
C TYR A 81 -7.72 11.70 4.50
N PRO A 82 -7.05 12.79 4.94
CA PRO A 82 -6.77 13.91 4.08
C PRO A 82 -5.96 13.53 2.83
N ARG A 83 -6.03 14.37 1.80
CA ARG A 83 -5.24 14.17 0.58
C ARG A 83 -3.75 14.35 0.92
N PHE A 84 -2.90 13.46 0.44
CA PHE A 84 -1.45 13.48 0.69
C PHE A 84 -1.06 13.41 2.17
N SER A 85 -1.91 12.81 3.00
CA SER A 85 -1.56 12.50 4.39
C SER A 85 -1.00 11.09 4.53
N ILE A 86 -0.32 10.81 5.64
CA ILE A 86 0.11 9.45 5.98
C ILE A 86 -1.12 8.61 6.34
N ILE A 87 -1.25 7.45 5.69
CA ILE A 87 -2.31 6.46 5.99
C ILE A 87 -1.79 5.32 6.84
N GLU A 88 -0.53 4.94 6.61
CA GLU A 88 0.11 3.83 7.31
C GLU A 88 1.59 4.14 7.51
N GLN A 89 2.14 3.58 8.59
CA GLN A 89 3.55 3.63 8.91
C GLN A 89 4.05 2.26 9.34
N ASN A 90 5.32 1.98 9.06
CA ASN A 90 6.00 0.79 9.54
C ASN A 90 7.44 1.12 9.94
N PRO A 91 7.86 0.90 11.20
CA PRO A 91 7.12 0.30 12.31
C PRO A 91 5.90 1.11 12.82
N PRO A 92 4.92 0.44 13.46
CA PRO A 92 3.80 1.11 14.13
C PRO A 92 4.23 2.11 15.20
N ALA A 93 3.35 3.06 15.50
CA ALA A 93 3.55 4.03 16.58
C ALA A 93 3.74 3.33 17.95
N GLY A 94 4.56 3.92 18.82
CA GLY A 94 4.89 3.37 20.14
C GLY A 94 5.96 2.27 20.12
N ASN A 95 6.36 1.76 18.95
CA ASN A 95 7.46 0.80 18.87
C ASN A 95 8.80 1.46 19.24
N LYS A 96 9.67 0.69 19.90
CA LYS A 96 11.03 1.11 20.23
C LYS A 96 11.99 0.68 19.13
N VAL A 97 12.65 1.64 18.49
CA VAL A 97 13.60 1.42 17.40
C VAL A 97 14.95 2.05 17.71
N LYS A 98 16.01 1.64 17.02
CA LYS A 98 17.30 2.35 17.09
C LYS A 98 17.21 3.70 16.39
N GLU A 99 18.06 4.64 16.81
CA GLU A 99 18.25 5.90 16.07
C GLU A 99 18.59 5.63 14.60
N ASN A 100 18.27 6.58 13.71
CA ASN A 100 18.44 6.45 12.26
C ASN A 100 17.70 5.26 11.62
N ARG A 101 16.76 4.63 12.34
CA ARG A 101 15.86 3.63 11.76
C ARG A 101 15.02 4.30 10.67
N LYS A 102 14.93 3.63 9.53
CA LYS A 102 14.05 4.02 8.44
C LYS A 102 12.62 3.57 8.73
N ILE A 103 11.70 4.52 8.68
CA ILE A 103 10.25 4.34 8.78
C ILE A 103 9.69 4.38 7.37
N TYR A 104 8.91 3.37 7.02
CA TYR A 104 8.23 3.30 5.74
C TYR A 104 6.84 3.91 5.89
N PHE A 105 6.49 4.82 4.99
CA PHE A 105 5.21 5.49 4.99
C PHE A 105 4.42 5.19 3.73
N THR A 106 3.14 4.93 3.91
CA THR A 106 2.17 4.89 2.82
C THR A 106 1.40 6.21 2.85
N VAL A 107 1.32 6.90 1.71
CA VAL A 107 0.70 8.22 1.59
C VAL A 107 -0.63 8.13 0.85
N ASN A 108 -1.66 8.79 1.38
CA ASN A 108 -2.96 8.88 0.73
C ASN A 108 -2.82 9.61 -0.62
N PRO A 109 -3.17 9.00 -1.75
CA PRO A 109 -3.18 9.72 -3.02
C PRO A 109 -4.25 10.83 -3.02
N SER A 110 -4.25 11.66 -4.06
CA SER A 110 -5.26 12.72 -4.21
C SER A 110 -6.68 12.21 -4.49
N GLY A 111 -6.82 10.94 -4.88
CA GLY A 111 -8.09 10.31 -5.17
C GLY A 111 -7.91 8.87 -5.66
N TYR A 112 -9.02 8.21 -5.97
CA TYR A 112 -9.03 6.84 -6.48
C TYR A 112 -8.21 6.70 -7.77
N LYS A 113 -7.50 5.57 -7.89
CA LYS A 113 -6.77 5.19 -9.10
C LYS A 113 -7.74 5.16 -10.29
N LYS A 114 -7.30 5.67 -11.44
CA LYS A 114 -8.10 5.62 -12.67
C LYS A 114 -8.05 4.23 -13.31
N VAL A 115 -9.18 3.76 -13.79
CA VAL A 115 -9.37 2.51 -14.52
C VAL A 115 -9.97 2.81 -15.89
N SER A 116 -9.63 2.00 -16.89
CA SER A 116 -10.18 2.15 -18.23
C SER A 116 -11.58 1.56 -18.29
N VAL A 117 -12.49 2.29 -18.93
CA VAL A 117 -13.86 1.80 -19.17
C VAL A 117 -13.80 0.67 -20.21
N PRO A 118 -14.32 -0.53 -19.90
CA PRO A 118 -14.33 -1.65 -20.84
C PRO A 118 -15.28 -1.36 -22.01
N ASN A 119 -15.05 -2.04 -23.14
CA ASN A 119 -15.98 -1.96 -24.26
C ASN A 119 -17.25 -2.77 -23.95
N ILE A 120 -18.30 -2.05 -23.58
CA ILE A 120 -19.62 -2.61 -23.24
C ILE A 120 -20.72 -2.15 -24.20
N ILE A 121 -20.33 -1.55 -25.34
CA ILE A 121 -21.27 -1.13 -26.37
C ILE A 121 -21.78 -2.36 -27.10
N GLN A 122 -23.08 -2.41 -27.39
CA GLN A 122 -23.79 -3.58 -27.92
C GLN A 122 -23.73 -4.83 -27.01
N VAL A 123 -23.39 -4.66 -25.74
CA VAL A 123 -23.44 -5.73 -24.74
C VAL A 123 -24.75 -5.62 -23.96
N THR A 124 -25.30 -6.75 -23.50
CA THR A 124 -26.50 -6.75 -22.66
C THR A 124 -26.21 -6.03 -21.34
N GLN A 125 -27.22 -5.33 -20.79
CA GLN A 125 -27.12 -4.59 -19.53
C GLN A 125 -26.47 -5.43 -18.42
N ARG A 126 -26.91 -6.68 -18.25
CA ARG A 126 -26.40 -7.60 -17.22
C ARG A 126 -24.90 -7.89 -17.38
N ASN A 127 -24.46 -8.13 -18.61
CA ASN A 127 -23.05 -8.39 -18.90
C ASN A 127 -22.23 -7.11 -18.75
N ALA A 128 -22.75 -5.97 -19.21
CA ALA A 128 -22.12 -4.67 -19.07
C ALA A 128 -21.89 -4.32 -17.59
N GLU A 129 -22.89 -4.52 -16.74
CA GLU A 129 -22.78 -4.34 -15.29
C GLU A 129 -21.67 -5.22 -14.68
N SER A 130 -21.60 -6.49 -15.09
CA SER A 130 -20.58 -7.42 -14.61
C SER A 130 -19.17 -6.98 -15.03
N MET A 131 -19.01 -6.53 -16.29
CA MET A 131 -17.74 -6.02 -16.82
C MET A 131 -17.29 -4.73 -16.14
N LEU A 132 -18.22 -3.82 -15.84
CA LEU A 132 -17.94 -2.60 -15.09
C LEU A 132 -17.47 -2.90 -13.66
N ARG A 133 -18.18 -3.80 -12.95
CA ARG A 133 -17.80 -4.21 -11.60
C ARG A 133 -16.41 -4.87 -11.57
N ALA A 134 -16.08 -5.66 -12.59
CA ALA A 134 -14.77 -6.31 -12.70
C ALA A 134 -13.60 -5.32 -12.75
N VAL A 135 -13.79 -4.14 -13.36
CA VAL A 135 -12.78 -3.07 -13.37
C VAL A 135 -12.91 -2.10 -12.19
N GLY A 136 -13.87 -2.32 -11.28
CA GLY A 136 -14.12 -1.48 -10.12
C GLY A 136 -14.92 -0.20 -10.43
N LEU A 137 -15.74 -0.22 -11.48
CA LEU A 137 -16.75 0.79 -11.79
C LEU A 137 -18.13 0.25 -11.39
N ASP A 138 -19.10 1.13 -11.19
CA ASP A 138 -20.44 0.73 -10.76
C ASP A 138 -21.53 1.39 -11.63
N VAL A 139 -22.73 0.81 -11.66
CA VAL A 139 -23.86 1.35 -12.40
C VAL A 139 -24.65 2.29 -11.49
N GLN A 140 -24.83 3.55 -11.92
CA GLN A 140 -25.65 4.52 -11.20
C GLN A 140 -27.14 4.26 -11.44
N ARG A 141 -27.51 4.13 -12.71
CA ARG A 141 -28.87 3.95 -13.21
C ARG A 141 -28.83 3.45 -14.64
N VAL A 142 -29.95 2.93 -15.09
CA VAL A 142 -30.17 2.53 -16.49
C VAL A 142 -31.31 3.38 -17.05
N THR A 143 -31.08 3.99 -18.20
CA THR A 143 -32.09 4.72 -18.96
C THR A 143 -32.31 4.07 -20.32
N TYR A 144 -33.47 4.30 -20.91
CA TYR A 144 -33.90 3.62 -22.12
C TYR A 144 -34.15 4.59 -23.27
N ILE A 145 -33.85 4.13 -24.48
CA ILE A 145 -34.13 4.82 -25.75
C ILE A 145 -34.83 3.88 -26.73
N ASP A 146 -35.58 4.46 -27.67
CA ASP A 146 -36.28 3.72 -28.72
C ASP A 146 -35.29 3.09 -29.69
N GLN A 147 -35.07 1.80 -29.48
CA GLN A 147 -34.11 0.99 -30.21
C GLN A 147 -34.51 -0.49 -30.17
N LEU A 148 -34.29 -1.19 -31.28
CA LEU A 148 -34.63 -2.61 -31.44
C LEU A 148 -33.92 -3.53 -30.43
N GLY A 149 -32.67 -3.21 -30.07
CA GLY A 149 -31.86 -4.00 -29.15
C GLY A 149 -32.32 -3.87 -27.70
N LYS A 150 -33.33 -4.66 -27.30
CA LYS A 150 -33.82 -4.68 -25.92
C LYS A 150 -32.69 -5.00 -24.93
N ASP A 151 -32.54 -4.15 -23.92
CA ASP A 151 -31.52 -4.23 -22.86
C ASP A 151 -30.07 -4.22 -23.38
N MET A 152 -29.84 -3.87 -24.65
CA MET A 152 -28.50 -3.66 -25.20
C MET A 152 -28.02 -2.25 -24.89
N VAL A 153 -26.78 -2.11 -24.46
CA VAL A 153 -26.16 -0.81 -24.19
C VAL A 153 -25.74 -0.13 -25.49
N TYR A 154 -26.32 1.03 -25.79
CA TYR A 154 -25.97 1.83 -26.96
C TYR A 154 -24.87 2.84 -26.67
N TYR A 155 -24.94 3.49 -25.51
CA TYR A 155 -23.90 4.40 -25.03
C TYR A 155 -23.96 4.54 -23.52
N ILE A 156 -22.91 5.14 -22.97
CA ILE A 156 -22.73 5.30 -21.54
C ILE A 156 -22.46 6.75 -21.19
N LYS A 157 -22.92 7.17 -20.01
CA LYS A 157 -22.76 8.53 -19.49
C LYS A 157 -22.06 8.51 -18.15
N TYR A 158 -21.16 9.47 -17.94
CA TYR A 158 -20.58 9.76 -16.63
C TYR A 158 -20.79 11.24 -16.32
N LYS A 159 -21.42 11.52 -15.16
CA LYS A 159 -21.81 12.88 -14.75
C LYS A 159 -22.59 13.63 -15.85
N GLY A 160 -23.52 12.93 -16.52
CA GLY A 160 -24.38 13.48 -17.57
C GLY A 160 -23.72 13.64 -18.96
N LYS A 161 -22.40 13.43 -19.09
CA LYS A 161 -21.69 13.49 -20.37
C LYS A 161 -21.50 12.10 -20.94
N GLN A 162 -21.69 11.95 -22.26
CA GLN A 162 -21.39 10.69 -22.95
C GLN A 162 -19.88 10.46 -22.96
N ILE A 163 -19.47 9.23 -22.66
CA ILE A 163 -18.06 8.79 -22.63
C ILE A 163 -17.88 7.59 -23.57
N LYS A 164 -16.63 7.31 -23.93
CA LYS A 164 -16.28 6.22 -24.85
C LYS A 164 -15.57 5.08 -24.11
N PRO A 165 -15.68 3.84 -24.60
CA PRO A 165 -14.78 2.77 -24.19
C PRO A 165 -13.31 3.20 -24.25
N GLY A 166 -12.53 2.82 -23.24
CA GLY A 166 -11.13 3.22 -23.09
C GLY A 166 -10.91 4.51 -22.31
N ASP A 167 -11.94 5.33 -22.08
CA ASP A 167 -11.84 6.50 -21.21
C ASP A 167 -11.44 6.10 -19.79
N LYS A 168 -10.64 6.93 -19.14
CA LYS A 168 -10.10 6.66 -17.79
C LYS A 168 -10.93 7.36 -16.72
N LEU A 169 -11.61 6.57 -15.89
CA LEU A 169 -12.42 7.06 -14.78
C LEU A 169 -11.82 6.64 -13.44
N PRO A 170 -11.95 7.45 -12.36
CA PRO A 170 -11.61 7.00 -11.02
C PRO A 170 -12.34 5.70 -10.68
N LYS A 171 -11.65 4.74 -10.06
CA LYS A 171 -12.29 3.56 -9.46
C LYS A 171 -13.43 4.03 -8.52
N THR A 172 -14.47 3.22 -8.39
CA THR A 172 -15.74 3.49 -7.70
C THR A 172 -16.64 4.53 -8.36
N SER A 173 -16.27 5.05 -9.53
CA SER A 173 -17.16 5.92 -10.32
C SER A 173 -18.43 5.20 -10.73
N LYS A 174 -19.55 5.93 -10.65
CA LYS A 174 -20.87 5.43 -11.05
C LYS A 174 -21.23 5.91 -12.47
N ILE A 175 -21.64 5.00 -13.33
CA ILE A 175 -21.90 5.21 -14.76
C ILE A 175 -23.38 4.97 -15.05
N GLU A 176 -23.97 5.82 -15.87
CA GLU A 176 -25.31 5.61 -16.41
C GLU A 176 -25.21 4.80 -17.71
N LEU A 177 -25.96 3.70 -17.78
CA LEU A 177 -26.12 2.91 -19.00
C LEU A 177 -27.35 3.40 -19.76
N VAL A 178 -27.20 3.63 -21.07
CA VAL A 178 -28.34 3.93 -21.93
C VAL A 178 -28.60 2.74 -22.84
N CYS A 179 -29.72 2.07 -22.60
CA CYS A 179 -30.09 0.81 -23.22
C CYS A 179 -31.25 0.96 -24.21
N GLY A 180 -31.41 0.02 -25.13
CA GLY A 180 -32.61 -0.05 -25.97
C GLY A 180 -33.81 -0.66 -25.24
N ASN A 181 -35.01 -0.15 -25.49
CA ASN A 181 -36.25 -0.68 -24.92
C ASN A 181 -36.88 -1.83 -25.75
N GLY A 182 -36.36 -2.11 -26.95
CA GLY A 182 -36.94 -3.07 -27.89
C GLY A 182 -38.01 -2.49 -28.81
N SER A 183 -38.19 -1.18 -28.83
CA SER A 183 -39.17 -0.49 -29.69
C SER A 183 -38.54 -0.05 -31.02
N ILE A 184 -39.36 -0.08 -32.08
CA ILE A 184 -39.01 0.46 -33.40
C ILE A 184 -39.20 1.98 -33.34
N THR A 185 -38.18 2.76 -33.71
CA THR A 185 -38.33 4.22 -33.86
C THR A 185 -39.44 4.52 -34.87
N GLU A 186 -40.30 5.49 -34.61
CA GLU A 186 -41.40 5.88 -35.52
C GLU A 186 -40.93 6.15 -36.95
N GLN A 187 -39.71 6.70 -37.14
CA GLN A 187 -39.10 6.88 -38.46
C GLN A 187 -38.83 5.57 -39.20
N ALA A 188 -38.45 4.51 -38.48
CA ALA A 188 -38.21 3.19 -39.07
C ALA A 188 -39.53 2.44 -39.37
N LYS A 189 -40.61 2.69 -38.61
CA LYS A 189 -41.95 2.21 -38.98
C LYS A 189 -42.45 2.85 -40.27
N VAL A 190 -42.35 4.18 -40.39
CA VAL A 190 -42.78 4.91 -41.60
C VAL A 190 -42.05 4.40 -42.85
N GLN A 191 -40.76 4.07 -42.74
CA GLN A 191 -39.99 3.52 -43.86
C GLN A 191 -40.34 2.06 -44.18
N ALA A 192 -40.66 1.24 -43.18
CA ALA A 192 -41.10 -0.15 -43.39
C ALA A 192 -42.52 -0.24 -43.97
N ASP A 193 -43.41 0.70 -43.64
CA ASP A 193 -44.78 0.75 -44.16
C ASP A 193 -44.87 1.39 -45.56
N SER A 194 -43.77 1.97 -46.06
CA SER A 194 -43.68 2.58 -47.39
C SER A 194 -42.93 1.73 -48.43
N GLU A 195 -42.48 0.53 -48.05
CA GLU A 195 -41.99 -0.54 -48.94
C GLU A 195 -43.07 -1.63 -49.13
#